data_AF-A0A969N726-F1
#
_entry.id   AF-A0A969N726-F1
#
_cell.length_a   1.000
_cell.length_b   1.000
_cell.length_c   1.000
_cell.angle_alpha   90.00
_cell.angle_beta   90.00
_cell.angle_gamma   90.00
#
_symmetry.space_group_name_H-M   'P 1'
#
loop_
_entity.id
_entity.type
_entity.pdbx_description
1 polymer ?
#
loop_
_entity_poly.entity_id
_entity_poly.type
_entity_poly.pdbx_seq_one_letter_code
_entity_poly.pdbx_strand_id
1 'polypeptide(L)'
;MNGMFRDPLKLFSSCVVMGTVWTGLAGSSAVWAHGVEISSSQAGATRIYAEFDSGEPMWGAQVRVYSPDNPQDPWLEGVTDPQGNFFFQPDAGIPGTWEVMIRQAGHGGVITLAVGEDPSTLGSELASLDALADGSTGSLSPLHRGLLMGSTVWGLVGTALFFARRRS
;
A
#
# COMPACT_ATOMS: atom_id res chain seq x y z
N MET A 1 2.40 -53.72 -59.62
CA MET A 1 2.43 -52.80 -60.78
C MET A 1 1.92 -51.44 -60.31
N ASN A 2 2.78 -50.43 -60.44
CA ASN A 2 2.54 -49.00 -60.72
C ASN A 2 1.36 -48.32 -60.00
N GLY A 3 1.51 -47.16 -59.35
CA GLY A 3 2.60 -46.22 -59.42
C GLY A 3 2.25 -44.94 -58.66
N MET A 4 3.34 -44.28 -58.27
CA MET A 4 3.51 -42.89 -57.91
C MET A 4 2.70 -41.92 -58.80
N PHE A 5 1.94 -41.00 -58.18
CA PHE A 5 1.65 -39.67 -58.72
C PHE A 5 1.34 -38.66 -57.58
N ARG A 6 2.35 -37.84 -57.26
CA ARG A 6 2.33 -36.35 -57.24
C ARG A 6 0.95 -35.67 -57.26
N ASP A 7 0.64 -34.59 -56.54
CA ASP A 7 1.46 -33.52 -55.96
C ASP A 7 0.56 -32.55 -55.13
N PRO A 8 1.14 -31.58 -54.40
CA PRO A 8 0.54 -30.78 -53.34
C PRO A 8 -0.02 -29.44 -53.82
N LEU A 9 -1.28 -29.13 -53.51
CA LEU A 9 -1.85 -27.79 -53.63
C LEU A 9 -2.87 -27.61 -52.49
N LYS A 10 -2.52 -26.84 -51.46
CA LYS A 10 -2.90 -25.42 -51.29
C LYS A 10 -4.25 -25.24 -50.58
N LEU A 11 -4.15 -24.48 -49.49
CA LEU A 11 -5.12 -23.49 -49.03
C LEU A 11 -6.46 -24.03 -48.56
N PHE A 12 -6.66 -24.10 -47.24
CA PHE A 12 -7.74 -23.38 -46.55
C PHE A 12 -7.28 -23.26 -45.09
N SER A 13 -6.75 -22.10 -44.73
CA SER A 13 -7.55 -21.05 -44.11
C SER A 13 -7.46 -21.18 -42.60
N SER A 14 -6.41 -20.56 -42.07
CA SER A 14 -6.40 -20.04 -40.70
C SER A 14 -7.73 -19.35 -40.43
N CYS A 15 -8.52 -19.91 -39.53
CA CYS A 15 -9.51 -19.14 -38.81
C CYS A 15 -9.69 -19.79 -37.45
N VAL A 16 -9.76 -18.93 -36.43
CA VAL A 16 -10.05 -19.26 -35.03
C VAL A 16 -8.85 -19.73 -34.20
N VAL A 17 -7.86 -18.85 -34.03
CA VAL A 17 -7.22 -18.67 -32.71
C VAL A 17 -7.30 -17.20 -32.36
N MET A 18 -8.52 -16.70 -32.17
CA MET A 18 -8.75 -15.33 -31.71
C MET A 18 -10.07 -15.31 -30.95
N GLY A 19 -10.00 -15.60 -29.65
CA GLY A 19 -11.22 -15.67 -28.85
C GLY A 19 -11.08 -16.14 -27.41
N THR A 20 -9.97 -15.87 -26.72
CA THR A 20 -9.91 -16.07 -25.26
C THR A 20 -9.09 -14.97 -24.59
N VAL A 21 -9.58 -13.73 -24.67
CA VAL A 21 -9.30 -12.70 -23.66
C VAL A 21 -10.63 -12.01 -23.36
N TRP A 22 -11.54 -12.76 -22.74
CA TRP A 22 -12.81 -12.22 -22.25
C TRP A 22 -13.30 -13.01 -21.04
N THR A 23 -12.44 -13.12 -20.03
CA THR A 23 -12.84 -13.64 -18.72
C THR A 23 -11.89 -13.09 -17.66
N GLY A 24 -12.23 -11.90 -17.17
CA GLY A 24 -11.42 -11.21 -16.17
C GLY A 24 -12.08 -9.96 -15.58
N LEU A 25 -13.40 -9.83 -15.65
CA LEU A 25 -14.15 -9.03 -14.70
C LEU A 25 -14.92 -9.99 -13.80
N ALA A 26 -14.17 -10.81 -13.05
CA ALA A 26 -14.72 -11.42 -11.85
C ALA A 26 -14.88 -10.28 -10.85
N GLY A 27 -16.10 -10.08 -10.35
CA GLY A 27 -16.45 -8.98 -9.47
C GLY A 27 -15.43 -8.83 -8.35
N SER A 28 -14.95 -7.61 -8.16
CA SER A 28 -14.34 -7.21 -6.91
C SER A 28 -15.39 -7.47 -5.84
N SER A 29 -15.28 -8.59 -5.12
CA SER A 29 -15.99 -8.71 -3.86
C SER A 29 -15.55 -7.51 -3.03
N ALA A 30 -16.50 -6.85 -2.36
CA ALA A 30 -16.14 -5.87 -1.34
C ALA A 30 -15.29 -6.64 -0.32
N VAL A 31 -13.97 -6.47 -0.41
CA VAL A 31 -13.06 -6.89 0.62
C VAL A 31 -13.35 -5.90 1.74
N TRP A 32 -14.08 -6.35 2.75
CA TRP A 32 -14.14 -5.67 4.03
C TRP A 32 -12.72 -5.81 4.60
N ALA A 33 -11.83 -4.89 4.22
CA ALA A 33 -10.63 -4.67 4.97
C ALA A 33 -11.11 -4.29 6.36
N HIS A 34 -10.94 -5.18 7.34
CA HIS A 34 -11.21 -4.91 8.75
C HIS A 34 -9.99 -4.12 9.24
N GLY A 35 -9.99 -2.82 8.99
CA GLY A 35 -9.12 -1.85 9.58
C GLY A 35 -9.31 -1.70 11.10
N VAL A 36 -8.35 -1.01 11.67
CA VAL A 36 -8.32 -0.58 13.07
C VAL A 36 -7.84 0.86 13.03
N GLU A 37 -8.60 1.77 13.64
CA GLU A 37 -8.19 3.16 13.79
C GLU A 37 -7.42 3.31 15.11
N ILE A 38 -6.21 3.89 15.04
CA ILE A 38 -5.36 4.07 16.22
C ILE A 38 -4.93 5.54 16.29
N SER A 39 -5.32 6.23 17.36
CA SER A 39 -4.93 7.62 17.60
C SER A 39 -4.00 7.77 18.81
N SER A 40 -3.09 8.76 18.74
CA SER A 40 -2.16 9.09 19.82
C SER A 40 -2.11 10.58 20.14
N SER A 41 -1.93 10.94 21.42
CA SER A 41 -1.77 12.32 21.88
C SER A 41 -0.68 12.39 22.95
N GLN A 42 0.30 13.29 22.78
CA GLN A 42 1.38 13.55 23.74
C GLN A 42 1.01 14.76 24.62
N ALA A 43 0.46 14.50 25.81
CA ALA A 43 0.34 15.49 26.87
C ALA A 43 0.74 14.81 28.20
N GLY A 44 2.05 14.68 28.42
CA GLY A 44 2.58 13.82 29.48
C GLY A 44 2.46 12.36 29.06
N ALA A 45 1.41 11.67 29.48
CA ALA A 45 1.16 10.29 29.07
C ALA A 45 0.69 10.22 27.61
N THR A 46 1.27 9.30 26.84
CA THR A 46 0.76 8.91 25.53
C THR A 46 -0.49 8.07 25.73
N ARG A 47 -1.63 8.57 25.26
CA ARG A 47 -2.86 7.78 25.12
C ARG A 47 -2.85 7.07 23.78
N ILE A 48 -3.12 5.78 23.79
CA ILE A 48 -3.44 4.96 22.62
C ILE A 48 -4.91 4.60 22.72
N TYR A 49 -5.67 4.89 21.68
CA TYR A 49 -7.05 4.44 21.55
C TYR A 49 -7.15 3.51 20.35
N ALA A 50 -7.78 2.34 20.54
CA ALA A 50 -7.95 1.33 19.51
C ALA A 50 -9.42 0.87 19.43
N GLU A 51 -9.97 0.89 18.22
CA GLU A 51 -11.31 0.41 17.91
C GLU A 51 -11.31 -0.44 16.64
N PHE A 52 -12.24 -1.37 16.54
CA PHE A 52 -12.52 -2.06 15.28
C PHE A 52 -13.19 -1.08 14.30
N ASP A 53 -13.14 -1.37 13.00
CA ASP A 53 -13.90 -0.63 11.98
C ASP A 53 -15.41 -0.48 12.26
N SER A 54 -15.98 -1.36 13.07
CA SER A 54 -17.37 -1.25 13.51
C SER A 54 -17.60 -0.09 14.50
N GLY A 55 -16.53 0.57 14.96
CA GLY A 55 -16.55 1.57 16.05
C GLY A 55 -16.62 0.94 17.44
N GLU A 56 -16.43 -0.37 17.57
CA GLU A 56 -16.42 -1.06 18.86
C GLU A 56 -15.01 -0.92 19.48
N PRO A 57 -14.89 -0.45 20.74
CA PRO A 57 -13.59 -0.38 21.39
C PRO A 57 -12.93 -1.77 21.52
N MET A 58 -11.63 -1.84 21.25
CA MET A 58 -10.88 -3.09 21.38
C MET A 58 -10.54 -3.36 22.84
N TRP A 59 -11.50 -3.84 23.65
CA TRP A 59 -11.29 -4.12 25.08
C TRP A 59 -10.37 -5.33 25.29
N GLY A 60 -9.31 -5.18 26.08
CA GLY A 60 -8.41 -6.28 26.44
C GLY A 60 -7.47 -6.71 25.30
N ALA A 61 -7.29 -5.84 24.29
CA ALA A 61 -6.30 -6.03 23.25
C ALA A 61 -4.89 -5.99 23.84
N GLN A 62 -4.02 -6.89 23.39
CA GLN A 62 -2.62 -6.91 23.80
C GLN A 62 -1.89 -5.73 23.18
N VAL A 63 -1.19 -4.96 24.00
CA VAL A 63 -0.34 -3.85 23.59
C VAL A 63 1.11 -4.20 23.89
N ARG A 64 1.99 -4.00 22.90
CA ARG A 64 3.44 -4.10 23.04
C ARG A 64 4.08 -2.83 22.52
N VAL A 65 4.92 -2.21 23.35
CA VAL A 65 5.64 -0.98 23.05
C VAL A 65 7.11 -1.34 22.88
N TYR A 66 7.70 -0.98 21.75
CA TYR A 66 9.10 -1.20 21.42
C TYR A 66 9.85 0.13 21.41
N SER A 67 11.01 0.17 22.07
CA SER A 67 11.86 1.36 22.08
C SER A 67 12.78 1.37 20.85
N PRO A 68 13.26 2.56 20.43
CA PRO A 68 14.21 2.68 19.33
C PRO A 68 15.49 1.85 19.51
N ASP A 69 15.96 1.74 20.76
CA ASP A 69 17.23 1.06 21.08
C ASP A 69 17.12 -0.47 21.06
N ASN A 70 15.92 -1.02 21.30
CA ASN A 70 15.68 -2.46 21.21
C ASN A 70 14.33 -2.76 20.55
N PRO A 71 14.28 -2.86 19.21
CA PRO A 71 13.04 -3.13 18.47
C PRO A 71 12.64 -4.62 18.49
N GLN A 72 13.47 -5.51 19.03
CA GLN A 72 13.17 -6.96 19.05
C GLN A 72 12.41 -7.37 20.32
N ASP A 73 12.72 -6.74 21.45
CA ASP A 73 12.06 -7.02 22.73
C ASP A 73 11.16 -5.85 23.14
N PRO A 74 9.91 -6.12 23.56
CA PRO A 74 9.02 -5.06 24.00
C PRO A 74 9.53 -4.44 25.30
N TRP A 75 9.64 -3.11 25.30
CA TRP A 75 9.95 -2.31 26.47
C TRP A 75 8.82 -2.32 27.50
N LEU A 76 7.57 -2.33 27.02
CA LEU A 76 6.38 -2.42 27.86
C LEU A 76 5.32 -3.30 27.18
N GLU A 77 4.70 -4.15 27.98
CA GLU A 77 3.53 -4.94 27.58
C GLU A 77 2.33 -4.59 28.46
N GLY A 78 1.14 -4.66 27.89
CA GLY A 78 -0.10 -4.39 28.62
C GLY A 78 -1.34 -4.78 27.84
N VAL A 79 -2.49 -4.34 28.34
CA VAL A 79 -3.78 -4.52 27.67
C VAL A 79 -4.60 -3.23 27.71
N THR A 80 -5.43 -3.02 26.69
CA THR A 80 -6.40 -1.91 26.67
C THR A 80 -7.52 -2.10 27.68
N ASP A 81 -8.05 -0.99 28.18
CA ASP A 81 -9.20 -0.93 29.08
C ASP A 81 -10.54 -1.20 28.34
N PRO A 82 -11.69 -1.28 29.05
CA PRO A 82 -13.01 -1.50 28.43
C PRO A 82 -13.43 -0.46 27.41
N GLN A 83 -12.82 0.72 27.43
CA GLN A 83 -13.04 1.80 26.49
C GLN A 83 -11.99 1.82 25.38
N GLY A 84 -11.20 0.75 25.22
CA GLY A 84 -10.19 0.62 24.16
C GLY A 84 -8.94 1.47 24.37
N ASN A 85 -8.71 2.00 25.58
CA ASN A 85 -7.56 2.87 25.85
C ASN A 85 -6.40 2.11 26.48
N PHE A 86 -5.20 2.54 26.13
CA PHE A 86 -3.97 2.19 26.81
C PHE A 86 -3.14 3.46 27.03
N PHE A 87 -2.55 3.60 28.21
CA PHE A 87 -1.77 4.79 28.56
C PHE A 87 -0.36 4.37 28.97
N PHE A 88 0.64 5.05 28.42
CA PHE A 88 2.02 4.88 28.85
C PHE A 88 2.83 6.17 28.68
N GLN A 89 3.93 6.29 29.41
CA GLN A 89 4.95 7.32 29.18
C GLN A 89 6.13 6.67 28.49
N PRO A 90 6.53 7.12 27.30
CA PRO A 90 7.87 6.86 26.80
C PRO A 90 8.91 7.47 27.75
N ASP A 91 10.06 6.80 27.89
CA ASP A 91 11.20 7.35 28.62
C ASP A 91 11.81 8.51 27.82
N ALA A 92 11.82 9.70 28.40
CA ALA A 92 12.40 10.90 27.77
C ALA A 92 13.92 10.80 27.56
N GLY A 93 14.60 9.88 28.25
CA GLY A 93 16.02 9.56 28.03
C GLY A 93 16.28 8.77 26.74
N ILE A 94 15.24 8.25 26.07
CA ILE A 94 15.34 7.44 24.85
C ILE A 94 14.58 8.14 23.71
N PRO A 95 15.20 9.13 23.04
CA PRO A 95 14.59 9.81 21.90
C PRO A 95 14.57 8.90 20.66
N GLY A 96 13.64 9.16 19.74
CA GLY A 96 13.53 8.49 18.46
C GLY A 96 12.13 7.94 18.17
N THR A 97 12.03 7.06 17.18
CA THR A 97 10.78 6.44 16.75
C THR A 97 10.47 5.18 17.57
N TRP A 98 9.44 5.27 18.39
CA TRP A 98 8.87 4.15 19.14
C TRP A 98 7.80 3.45 18.31
N GLU A 99 7.69 2.14 18.46
CA GLU A 99 6.65 1.34 17.79
C GLU A 99 5.67 0.79 18.83
N VAL A 100 4.37 0.92 18.56
CA VAL A 100 3.31 0.36 19.41
C VAL A 100 2.48 -0.59 18.58
N MET A 101 2.52 -1.87 18.95
CA MET A 101 1.71 -2.92 18.35
C MET A 101 0.51 -3.21 19.24
N ILE A 102 -0.69 -3.15 18.67
CA ILE A 102 -1.94 -3.55 19.32
C ILE A 102 -2.53 -4.74 18.58
N ARG A 103 -2.88 -5.82 19.29
CA ARG A 103 -3.49 -7.02 18.70
C ARG A 103 -4.60 -7.63 19.55
N GLN A 104 -5.68 -8.05 18.89
CA GLN A 104 -6.77 -8.81 19.47
C GLN A 104 -7.38 -9.76 18.42
N ALA A 105 -7.47 -11.05 18.74
CA ALA A 105 -8.15 -12.05 17.90
C ALA A 105 -7.78 -12.00 16.40
N GLY A 106 -6.49 -11.81 16.09
CA GLY A 106 -5.99 -11.73 14.70
C GLY A 106 -6.18 -10.37 14.02
N HIS A 107 -6.86 -9.42 14.68
CA HIS A 107 -6.99 -8.03 14.26
C HIS A 107 -6.00 -7.17 15.03
N GLY A 108 -5.62 -6.02 14.49
CA GLY A 108 -4.67 -5.12 15.14
C GLY A 108 -3.93 -4.23 14.17
N GLY A 109 -3.03 -3.43 14.72
CA GLY A 109 -2.23 -2.48 13.97
C GLY A 109 -0.92 -2.18 14.67
N VAL A 110 -0.08 -1.45 13.95
CA VAL A 110 1.18 -0.92 14.44
C VAL A 110 1.18 0.58 14.19
N ILE A 111 1.48 1.37 15.20
CA ILE A 111 1.70 2.80 15.04
C ILE A 111 3.13 3.17 15.44
N THR A 112 3.62 4.25 14.85
CA THR A 112 4.90 4.86 15.20
C THR A 112 4.68 6.15 15.97
N LEU A 113 5.49 6.37 16.99
CA LEU A 113 5.46 7.54 17.85
C LEU A 113 6.86 8.14 17.89
N ALA A 114 7.01 9.36 17.41
CA ALA A 114 8.25 10.09 17.57
C ALA A 114 8.32 10.73 18.96
N VAL A 115 9.39 10.45 19.69
CA VAL A 115 9.64 10.96 21.03
C VAL A 115 10.92 11.79 21.00
N GLY A 116 10.85 13.03 21.47
CA GLY A 116 12.02 13.93 21.50
C GLY A 116 12.42 14.54 20.15
N GLU A 117 11.65 14.28 19.08
CA GLU A 117 11.79 14.96 17.80
C GLU A 117 10.82 16.16 17.74
N ASP A 118 11.27 17.30 17.22
CA ASP A 118 10.39 18.44 16.98
C ASP A 118 9.30 18.03 15.98
N PRO A 119 8.00 18.23 16.28
CA PRO A 119 6.89 17.83 15.38
C PRO A 119 6.94 18.49 13.99
N SER A 120 7.80 19.49 13.83
CA SER A 120 8.12 20.18 12.58
C SER A 120 8.82 19.29 11.53
N THR A 121 9.53 18.22 11.93
CA THR A 121 10.20 17.32 10.98
C THR A 121 9.27 16.24 10.44
N LEU A 122 8.33 15.75 11.25
CA LEU A 122 7.37 14.69 10.90
C LEU A 122 6.24 15.17 9.99
N GLY A 123 5.84 16.44 10.14
CA GLY A 123 4.88 17.08 9.23
C GLY A 123 5.40 17.19 7.79
N SER A 124 6.72 17.11 7.57
CA SER A 124 7.32 17.22 6.24
C SER A 124 7.20 15.92 5.42
N GLU A 125 7.21 14.75 6.06
CA GLU A 125 7.07 13.47 5.35
C GLU A 125 5.60 13.09 5.13
N LEU A 126 4.71 13.36 6.09
CA LEU A 126 3.27 13.16 5.92
C LEU A 126 2.67 14.13 4.88
N ALA A 127 3.13 15.38 4.84
CA ALA A 127 2.77 16.32 3.76
C ALA A 127 3.32 15.88 2.39
N SER A 128 4.43 15.13 2.36
CA SER A 128 4.99 14.61 1.11
C SER A 128 4.25 13.39 0.57
N LEU A 129 3.54 12.64 1.43
CA LEU A 129 2.73 11.48 1.05
C LEU A 129 1.31 11.89 0.63
N ASP A 130 0.70 12.86 1.32
CA ASP A 130 -0.60 13.44 0.92
C ASP A 130 -0.49 14.22 -0.41
N ALA A 131 0.66 14.86 -0.66
CA ALA A 131 0.97 15.52 -1.94
C ALA A 131 1.19 14.56 -3.12
N LEU A 132 1.34 13.25 -2.89
CA LEU A 132 1.41 12.23 -3.95
C LEU A 132 0.04 11.64 -4.29
N ALA A 133 -0.93 11.71 -3.36
CA ALA A 133 -2.28 11.19 -3.51
C ALA A 133 -3.27 12.25 -4.02
N ASP A 134 -3.09 13.50 -3.62
CA ASP A 134 -3.79 14.62 -4.23
C ASP A 134 -3.09 14.96 -5.56
N GLY A 135 -3.84 14.93 -6.67
CA GLY A 135 -3.42 15.36 -8.00
C GLY A 135 -3.17 16.88 -8.06
N SER A 136 -2.56 17.42 -7.03
CA SER A 136 -2.13 18.80 -6.95
C SER A 136 -1.08 19.00 -8.03
N THR A 137 -1.37 19.96 -8.89
CA THR A 137 -0.44 20.54 -9.85
C THR A 137 0.66 21.32 -9.12
N GLY A 138 1.35 20.68 -8.18
CA GLY A 138 2.60 21.15 -7.63
C GLY A 138 3.57 21.27 -8.79
N SER A 139 4.13 22.46 -8.98
CA SER A 139 5.02 22.85 -10.07
C SER A 139 6.02 21.75 -10.42
N LEU A 140 5.65 20.86 -11.35
CA LEU A 140 6.56 19.88 -11.91
C LEU A 140 7.69 20.65 -12.56
N SER A 141 8.94 20.38 -12.14
CA SER A 141 10.13 20.90 -12.81
C SER A 141 9.92 20.75 -14.33
N PRO A 142 10.18 21.78 -15.15
CA PRO A 142 9.91 21.73 -16.59
C PRO A 142 10.51 20.50 -17.28
N LEU A 143 11.64 20.01 -16.77
CA LEU A 143 12.30 18.79 -17.21
C LEU A 143 11.52 17.53 -16.84
N HIS A 144 10.99 17.45 -15.62
CA HIS A 144 10.23 16.29 -15.16
C HIS A 144 8.90 16.17 -15.92
N ARG A 145 8.22 17.30 -16.15
CA ARG A 145 7.03 17.37 -17.01
C ARG A 145 7.33 16.94 -18.44
N GLY A 146 8.46 17.37 -18.99
CA GLY A 146 8.91 16.99 -20.32
C GLY A 146 9.16 15.48 -20.45
N LEU A 147 9.79 14.87 -19.44
CA LEU A 147 10.08 13.44 -19.43
C LEU A 147 8.80 12.59 -19.39
N LEU A 148 7.83 12.98 -18.55
CA LEU A 148 6.53 12.30 -18.47
C LEU A 148 5.78 12.37 -19.81
N MET A 149 5.68 13.57 -20.40
CA MET A 149 5.05 13.74 -21.72
C MET A 149 5.77 12.94 -22.81
N GLY A 150 7.10 12.96 -22.82
CA GLY A 150 7.91 12.20 -23.79
C GLY A 150 7.71 10.69 -23.68
N SER A 151 7.68 10.16 -22.45
CA SER A 151 7.47 8.72 -22.22
C SER A 151 6.10 8.24 -22.71
N THR A 152 5.04 9.01 -22.48
CA THR A 152 3.68 8.69 -22.93
C THR A 152 3.58 8.72 -24.46
N VAL A 153 4.13 9.77 -25.10
CA VAL A 153 4.14 9.89 -26.56
C VAL A 153 4.93 8.75 -27.19
N TRP A 154 6.12 8.43 -26.66
CA TRP A 154 6.94 7.33 -27.16
C TRP A 154 6.25 5.97 -26.97
N GLY A 155 5.58 5.73 -25.84
CA GLY A 155 4.80 4.52 -25.61
C GLY A 155 3.67 4.33 -26.63
N LEU A 156 2.95 5.40 -26.97
CA LEU A 156 1.90 5.38 -27.99
C LEU A 156 2.47 5.15 -29.40
N VAL A 157 3.58 5.82 -29.75
CA VAL A 157 4.26 5.64 -31.04
C VAL A 157 4.81 4.21 -31.19
N GLY A 158 5.47 3.69 -30.15
CA GLY A 158 5.99 2.32 -30.15
C GLY A 158 4.88 1.29 -30.33
N THR A 159 3.75 1.48 -29.65
CA THR A 159 2.57 0.63 -29.80
C THR A 159 1.99 0.71 -31.22
N ALA A 160 1.87 1.92 -31.80
CA ALA A 160 1.39 2.11 -33.17
C ALA A 160 2.31 1.46 -34.21
N LEU A 161 3.64 1.64 -34.06
CA LEU A 161 4.64 1.04 -34.94
C LEU A 161 4.67 -0.49 -34.82
N PHE A 162 4.50 -1.04 -33.62
CA PHE A 162 4.41 -2.47 -33.39
C PHE A 162 3.26 -3.10 -34.17
N PHE A 163 2.08 -2.48 -34.17
CA PHE A 163 0.94 -2.93 -34.97
C PHE A 163 1.09 -2.63 -36.46
N ALA A 164 1.77 -1.55 -36.84
CA ALA A 164 2.06 -1.23 -38.24
C ALA A 164 3.01 -2.26 -38.87
N ARG A 165 4.01 -2.75 -38.13
CA ARG A 165 4.97 -3.76 -38.63
C ARG A 165 4.33 -5.14 -38.85
N ARG A 166 3.21 -5.45 -38.19
CA ARG A 166 2.49 -6.71 -38.38
C ARG A 166 1.62 -6.75 -39.66
N ARG A 167 1.63 -5.68 -40.47
CA ARG A 167 0.99 -5.60 -41.79
C ARG A 167 2.01 -5.56 -42.94
N SER A 168 3.08 -6.35 -42.86
CA SER A 168 3.92 -6.69 -44.01
C SER A 168 4.17 -8.19 -44.07
#